data_AF-A0ABD5Z1S2-F1
#
_entry.id   AF-A0ABD5Z1S2-F1
#
_cell.length_a   1.000
_cell.length_b   1.000
_cell.length_c   1.000
_cell.angle_alpha   90.00
_cell.angle_beta   90.00
_cell.angle_gamma   90.00
#
_symmetry.space_group_name_H-M   'P 1'
#
loop_
_entity.id
_entity.type
_entity.pdbx_description
1 polymer ?
#
loop_
_entity_poly.entity_id
_entity_poly.type
_entity_poly.pdbx_seq_one_letter_code
_entity_poly.pdbx_strand_id
1 'polypeptide(L)'
;MSQQSLYAEIGGREAVEAVVSDFYDRMFADESLTPYFEDTDEDELFAHQVQFISAVAGGPVEYDGTDMEEAHDHLGITHEAFDKTAENLEAALRENGVSEENREAILSKVEALREPVVTESASD
;
A
#
# COMPACT_ATOMS: atom_id res chain seq x y z
N MET A 1 29.83 -4.91 0.35
CA MET A 1 28.68 -5.56 -0.30
C MET A 1 27.53 -4.58 -0.18
N SER A 2 27.09 -3.98 -1.28
CA SER A 2 25.88 -3.16 -1.29
C SER A 2 24.72 -4.08 -0.95
N GLN A 3 24.03 -3.81 0.16
CA GLN A 3 22.75 -4.45 0.47
C GLN A 3 21.82 -4.13 -0.70
N GLN A 4 21.29 -5.15 -1.39
CA GLN A 4 20.28 -4.91 -2.41
C GLN A 4 19.04 -4.34 -1.70
N SER A 5 18.40 -3.34 -2.30
CA SER A 5 17.11 -2.84 -1.80
C SER A 5 16.09 -3.97 -1.87
N LEU A 6 15.13 -4.01 -0.95
CA LEU A 6 14.02 -4.96 -0.96
C LEU A 6 13.28 -4.94 -2.31
N TYR A 7 13.17 -3.78 -2.96
CA TYR A 7 12.67 -3.60 -4.32
C TYR A 7 13.40 -4.49 -5.35
N ALA A 8 14.73 -4.56 -5.28
CA ALA A 8 15.52 -5.39 -6.17
C ALA A 8 15.36 -6.88 -5.83
N GLU A 9 15.23 -7.21 -4.54
CA GLU A 9 15.05 -8.58 -4.06
C GLU A 9 13.71 -9.19 -4.46
N ILE A 10 12.64 -8.39 -4.49
CA ILE A 10 11.31 -8.86 -4.90
C ILE A 10 11.13 -8.95 -6.42
N GLY A 11 12.10 -8.46 -7.22
CA GLY A 11 12.04 -8.52 -8.69
C GLY A 11 11.84 -7.16 -9.40
N GLY A 12 11.93 -6.06 -8.67
CA GLY A 12 11.87 -4.71 -9.23
C GLY A 12 10.47 -4.32 -9.71
N ARG A 13 10.42 -3.46 -10.74
CA ARG A 13 9.18 -2.82 -11.21
C ARG A 13 8.10 -3.82 -11.59
N GLU A 14 8.44 -4.85 -12.36
CA GLU A 14 7.47 -5.84 -12.86
C GLU A 14 6.79 -6.58 -11.70
N ALA A 15 7.56 -6.94 -10.67
CA ALA A 15 7.00 -7.58 -9.47
C ALA A 15 6.11 -6.63 -8.67
N VAL A 16 6.49 -5.35 -8.55
CA VAL A 16 5.65 -4.34 -7.89
C VAL A 16 4.35 -4.12 -8.65
N GLU A 17 4.39 -4.00 -9.98
CA GLU A 17 3.17 -3.85 -10.80
C GLU A 17 2.22 -5.04 -10.63
N ALA A 18 2.76 -6.27 -10.60
CA ALA A 18 1.96 -7.47 -10.37
C ALA A 18 1.31 -7.50 -8.97
N VAL A 19 2.06 -7.11 -7.94
CA VAL A 19 1.54 -6.98 -6.57
C VAL A 19 0.45 -5.91 -6.50
N VAL A 20 0.66 -4.74 -7.11
CA VAL A 20 -0.31 -3.64 -7.06
C VAL A 20 -1.59 -4.00 -7.82
N SER A 21 -1.48 -4.73 -8.93
CA SER A 21 -2.65 -5.25 -9.66
C SER A 21 -3.48 -6.19 -8.78
N ASP A 22 -2.85 -7.21 -8.19
CA ASP A 22 -3.56 -8.16 -7.32
C ASP A 22 -4.07 -7.50 -6.03
N PHE A 23 -3.38 -6.48 -5.53
CA PHE A 23 -3.83 -5.68 -4.40
C PHE A 23 -5.14 -4.94 -4.71
N TYR A 24 -5.23 -4.22 -5.83
CA TYR A 24 -6.47 -3.51 -6.18
C TYR A 24 -7.62 -4.46 -6.56
N ASP A 25 -7.33 -5.58 -7.21
CA ASP A 25 -8.34 -6.62 -7.45
C ASP A 25 -9.00 -7.08 -6.13
N ARG A 26 -8.21 -7.17 -5.04
CA ARG A 26 -8.73 -7.51 -3.69
C ARG A 26 -9.47 -6.34 -3.05
N MET A 27 -8.92 -5.13 -3.15
CA MET A 27 -9.55 -3.93 -2.58
C MET A 27 -10.93 -3.67 -3.18
N PHE A 28 -11.09 -3.84 -4.50
CA PHE A 28 -12.37 -3.68 -5.19
C PHE A 28 -13.32 -4.87 -4.99
N ALA A 29 -12.82 -6.03 -4.56
CA ALA A 29 -13.66 -7.16 -4.17
C ALA A 29 -14.14 -7.08 -2.71
N ASP A 30 -13.56 -6.22 -1.88
CA ASP A 30 -13.97 -6.00 -0.50
C ASP A 30 -15.08 -4.93 -0.42
N GLU A 31 -16.30 -5.37 -0.12
CA GLU A 31 -17.48 -4.50 0.02
C GLU A 31 -17.33 -3.43 1.12
N SER A 32 -16.42 -3.62 2.08
CA SER A 32 -16.15 -2.65 3.14
C SER A 32 -15.10 -1.60 2.77
N LEU A 33 -14.37 -1.79 1.67
CA LEU A 33 -13.33 -0.87 1.19
C LEU A 33 -13.75 -0.16 -0.10
N THR A 34 -14.59 -0.78 -0.92
CA THR A 34 -15.10 -0.20 -2.17
C THR A 34 -15.67 1.23 -2.04
N PRO A 35 -16.37 1.63 -0.96
CA PRO A 35 -16.85 3.00 -0.82
C PRO A 35 -15.76 4.08 -0.83
N TYR A 36 -14.50 3.76 -0.48
CA TYR A 36 -13.40 4.73 -0.51
C TYR A 36 -12.90 5.05 -1.93
N PHE A 37 -13.40 4.35 -2.96
CA PHE A 37 -12.93 4.45 -4.34
C PHE A 37 -14.00 4.96 -5.32
N GLU A 38 -15.19 5.36 -4.87
CA GLU A 38 -16.33 5.69 -5.75
C GLU A 38 -16.05 6.83 -6.74
N ASP A 39 -15.16 7.77 -6.40
CA ASP A 39 -14.79 8.93 -7.22
C ASP A 39 -13.31 8.92 -7.67
N THR A 40 -12.65 7.76 -7.61
CA THR A 40 -11.21 7.64 -7.90
C THR A 40 -10.95 7.17 -9.33
N ASP A 41 -9.99 7.79 -10.01
CA ASP A 41 -9.47 7.30 -11.29
C ASP A 41 -8.54 6.09 -11.02
N GLU A 42 -8.97 4.90 -11.45
CA GLU A 42 -8.26 3.64 -11.20
C GLU A 42 -6.87 3.60 -11.85
N ASP A 43 -6.69 4.23 -13.03
CA ASP A 43 -5.40 4.25 -13.74
C ASP A 43 -4.40 5.16 -13.01
N GLU A 44 -4.85 6.33 -12.57
CA GLU A 44 -4.01 7.24 -11.76
C GLU A 44 -3.67 6.62 -10.40
N LEU A 45 -4.65 5.99 -9.75
CA LEU A 45 -4.49 5.29 -8.48
C LEU A 45 -3.47 4.15 -8.59
N PHE A 46 -3.59 3.30 -9.61
CA PHE A 46 -2.64 2.23 -9.87
C PHE A 46 -1.22 2.78 -10.07
N ALA A 47 -1.07 3.81 -10.91
CA ALA A 47 0.23 4.40 -11.19
C ALA A 47 0.88 5.03 -9.95
N HIS A 48 0.08 5.66 -9.08
CA HIS A 48 0.53 6.21 -7.81
C HIS A 48 0.97 5.11 -6.85
N GLN A 49 0.17 4.05 -6.71
CA GLN A 49 0.47 2.94 -5.81
C GLN A 49 1.72 2.17 -6.21
N VAL A 50 1.99 1.99 -7.52
CA VAL A 50 3.25 1.40 -8.00
C VAL A 50 4.45 2.24 -7.58
N GLN A 51 4.35 3.57 -7.65
CA GLN A 51 5.42 4.46 -7.20
C GLN A 51 5.61 4.37 -5.67
N PHE A 52 4.52 4.40 -4.92
CA PHE A 52 4.54 4.29 -3.47
C PHE A 52 5.14 2.97 -2.99
N ILE A 53 4.67 1.82 -3.47
CA ILE A 53 5.21 0.50 -3.08
C ILE A 53 6.66 0.34 -3.53
N SER A 54 7.04 0.91 -4.68
CA SER A 54 8.44 0.94 -5.11
C SER A 54 9.32 1.70 -4.12
N ALA A 55 8.88 2.87 -3.65
CA ALA A 55 9.60 3.66 -2.66
C ALA A 55 9.64 2.98 -1.28
N VAL A 56 8.53 2.41 -0.81
CA VAL A 56 8.45 1.62 0.42
C VAL A 56 9.41 0.43 0.37
N ALA A 57 9.53 -0.25 -0.77
CA ALA A 57 10.49 -1.33 -0.98
C ALA A 57 11.95 -0.84 -1.08
N GLY A 58 12.22 0.47 -1.02
CA GLY A 58 13.56 1.05 -1.14
C GLY A 58 14.07 1.11 -2.57
N GLY A 59 13.17 1.15 -3.55
CA GLY A 59 13.48 1.42 -4.95
C GLY A 59 14.01 2.85 -5.16
N PRO A 60 14.38 3.21 -6.40
CA PRO A 60 15.00 4.50 -6.72
C PRO A 60 14.01 5.68 -6.68
N VAL A 61 12.79 5.46 -6.19
CA VAL A 61 11.72 6.45 -6.11
C VAL A 61 11.70 6.98 -4.70
N GLU A 62 11.77 8.30 -4.54
CA GLU A 62 11.61 8.94 -3.24
C GLU A 62 10.12 9.13 -2.96
N TYR A 63 9.69 8.75 -1.76
CA TYR A 63 8.37 9.04 -1.23
C TYR A 63 8.53 10.01 -0.07
N ASP A 64 7.98 11.22 -0.18
CA ASP A 64 8.25 12.31 0.76
C ASP A 64 7.24 12.42 1.91
N GLY A 65 6.25 11.50 1.98
CA GLY A 65 5.31 11.36 3.09
C GLY A 65 4.38 12.54 3.34
N THR A 66 4.62 13.68 2.69
CA THR A 66 3.91 14.93 2.95
C THR A 66 2.53 14.92 2.30
N ASP A 67 2.34 14.05 1.31
CA ASP A 67 1.06 13.86 0.60
C ASP A 67 0.16 12.77 1.18
N MET A 68 0.63 11.89 2.10
CA MET A 68 -0.22 10.82 2.66
C MET A 68 -1.37 11.40 3.49
N GLU A 69 -1.09 12.39 4.35
CA GLU A 69 -2.12 13.03 5.18
C GLU A 69 -3.14 13.78 4.31
N GLU A 70 -2.67 14.65 3.42
CA GLU A 70 -3.56 15.44 2.53
C GLU A 70 -4.41 14.53 1.61
N ALA A 71 -3.84 13.45 1.09
CA ALA A 71 -4.55 12.52 0.21
C ALA A 71 -5.66 11.75 0.95
N HIS A 72 -5.53 11.49 2.25
CA HIS A 72 -6.46 10.65 3.00
C HIS A 72 -7.36 11.42 3.98
N ASP A 73 -7.04 12.68 4.33
CA ASP A 73 -7.74 13.50 5.34
C ASP A 73 -9.27 13.51 5.17
N HIS A 74 -9.73 13.60 3.93
CA HIS A 74 -11.15 13.73 3.58
C HIS A 74 -11.91 12.40 3.48
N LEU A 75 -11.23 11.25 3.61
CA LEU A 75 -11.82 9.93 3.33
C LEU A 75 -12.49 9.26 4.53
N GLY A 76 -12.29 9.77 5.76
CA GLY A 76 -12.85 9.16 6.97
C GLY A 76 -12.37 7.73 7.23
N ILE A 77 -11.12 7.41 6.87
CA ILE A 77 -10.56 6.07 6.99
C ILE A 77 -10.48 5.67 8.47
N THR A 78 -11.04 4.51 8.79
CA THR A 78 -11.03 3.92 10.12
C THR A 78 -9.82 3.02 10.31
N HIS A 79 -9.49 2.71 11.57
CA HIS A 79 -8.46 1.70 11.87
C HIS A 79 -8.80 0.33 11.26
N GLU A 80 -10.08 -0.07 11.26
CA GLU A 80 -10.52 -1.33 10.65
C GLU A 80 -10.30 -1.34 9.14
N ALA A 81 -10.59 -0.23 8.46
CA ALA A 81 -10.37 -0.12 7.02
C ALA A 81 -8.87 -0.17 6.67
N PHE A 82 -8.03 0.47 7.49
CA PHE A 82 -6.58 0.39 7.36
C PHE A 82 -6.07 -1.05 7.56
N ASP A 83 -6.57 -1.76 8.58
CA ASP A 83 -6.20 -3.16 8.85
C ASP A 83 -6.53 -4.05 7.66
N LYS A 84 -7.75 -3.95 7.11
CA LYS A 84 -8.15 -4.71 5.91
C LYS A 84 -7.30 -4.38 4.69
N THR A 85 -6.90 -3.11 4.54
CA THR A 85 -5.99 -2.69 3.48
C THR A 85 -4.63 -3.38 3.62
N ALA A 86 -4.08 -3.43 4.83
CA ALA A 86 -2.83 -4.14 5.11
C ALA A 86 -2.95 -5.66 4.90
N GLU A 87 -4.06 -6.28 5.30
CA GLU A 87 -4.35 -7.69 5.05
C GLU A 87 -4.42 -8.03 3.56
N ASN A 88 -5.08 -7.18 2.76
CA ASN A 88 -5.16 -7.33 1.31
C ASN A 88 -3.78 -7.18 0.65
N LEU A 89 -2.97 -6.23 1.12
CA LEU A 89 -1.59 -6.07 0.65
C LEU A 89 -0.72 -7.29 1.01
N GLU A 90 -0.82 -7.81 2.23
CA GLU A 90 -0.09 -9.02 2.63
C GLU A 90 -0.46 -10.21 1.72
N ALA A 91 -1.76 -10.40 1.48
CA ALA A 91 -2.25 -11.45 0.60
C ALA A 91 -1.68 -11.30 -0.82
N ALA A 92 -1.68 -10.08 -1.35
CA ALA A 92 -1.14 -9.81 -2.69
C ALA A 92 0.37 -10.07 -2.80
N LEU A 93 1.14 -9.64 -1.81
CA LEU A 93 2.57 -9.93 -1.74
C LEU A 93 2.83 -11.44 -1.67
N ARG A 94 2.01 -12.18 -0.90
CA ARG A 94 2.14 -13.64 -0.75
C ARG A 94 1.85 -14.36 -2.05
N GLU A 95 0.74 -14.05 -2.73
CA GLU A 95 0.39 -14.70 -4.01
C GLU A 95 1.40 -14.40 -5.12
N ASN A 96 2.06 -13.25 -5.05
CA ASN A 96 3.15 -12.87 -5.97
C ASN A 96 4.53 -13.42 -5.55
N GLY A 97 4.60 -14.31 -4.55
CA GLY A 97 5.81 -15.04 -4.20
C GLY A 97 6.85 -14.26 -3.41
N VAL A 98 6.48 -13.11 -2.83
CA VAL A 98 7.36 -12.35 -1.93
C VAL A 98 7.58 -13.17 -0.64
N SER A 99 8.84 -13.30 -0.20
CA SER A 99 9.19 -14.05 1.02
C SER A 99 8.54 -13.44 2.26
N GLU A 100 8.31 -14.25 3.30
CA GLU A 100 7.72 -13.79 4.57
C GLU A 100 8.50 -12.64 5.19
N GLU A 101 9.82 -12.76 5.26
CA GLU A 101 10.72 -11.69 5.72
C GLU A 101 10.51 -10.37 4.95
N ASN A 102 10.38 -10.44 3.62
CA ASN A 102 10.18 -9.24 2.81
C ASN A 102 8.76 -8.68 2.93
N ARG A 103 7.75 -9.52 3.13
CA ARG A 103 6.38 -9.08 3.42
C ARG A 103 6.30 -8.32 4.74
N GLU A 104 6.87 -8.88 5.80
CA GLU A 104 6.92 -8.24 7.13
C GLU A 104 7.63 -6.88 7.06
N ALA A 105 8.74 -6.80 6.32
CA ALA A 105 9.47 -5.55 6.15
C ALA A 105 8.67 -4.48 5.38
N ILE A 106 7.89 -4.86 4.36
CA ILE A 106 6.98 -3.93 3.65
C ILE A 106 5.84 -3.51 4.57
N LEU A 107 5.16 -4.46 5.20
CA LEU A 107 3.99 -4.18 6.06
C LEU A 107 4.36 -3.32 7.26
N SER A 108 5.55 -3.51 7.85
CA SER A 108 6.03 -2.63 8.92
C SER A 108 6.20 -1.18 8.47
N LYS A 109 6.52 -0.93 7.21
CA LYS A 109 6.63 0.44 6.67
C LYS A 109 5.26 1.03 6.35
N VAL A 110 4.33 0.21 5.87
CA VAL A 110 2.93 0.61 5.66
C VAL A 110 2.29 0.96 6.99
N GLU A 111 2.48 0.14 8.03
CA GLU A 111 1.96 0.38 9.38
C GLU A 111 2.44 1.73 9.97
N ALA A 112 3.67 2.16 9.64
CA ALA A 112 4.18 3.46 10.06
C ALA A 112 3.43 4.67 9.46
N LEU A 113 2.58 4.44 8.45
CA LEU A 113 1.71 5.45 7.84
C LEU A 113 0.29 5.43 8.41
N ARG A 114 -0.01 4.61 9.41
CA ARG A 114 -1.34 4.57 10.03
C ARG A 114 -1.77 5.95 10.54
N GLU A 115 -0.89 6.64 11.27
CA GLU A 115 -1.20 7.95 11.85
C GLU A 115 -1.60 9.01 10.81
N PRO A 116 -0.86 9.21 9.69
CA PRO A 116 -1.30 10.16 8.67
C PRO A 116 -2.46 9.65 7.79
N VAL A 117 -2.76 8.36 7.74
CA VAL A 117 -3.82 7.81 6.84
C VAL A 117 -5.17 7.62 7.54
N VAL A 118 -5.17 7.25 8.83
CA VAL A 118 -6.41 7.06 9.60
C VAL A 118 -6.92 8.41 10.06
N THR A 119 -8.14 8.75 9.65
CA THR A 119 -8.74 10.07 9.89
C THR A 119 -9.97 10.01 10.78
N GLU A 120 -10.43 8.80 11.13
CA GLU A 120 -11.40 8.63 12.20
C GLU A 120 -10.77 9.03 13.54
N SER A 121 -11.20 10.18 14.07
CA SER A 121 -10.98 10.49 15.48
C SER A 121 -11.70 9.43 16.31
N ALA A 122 -11.00 8.75 17.21
CA ALA A 122 -11.61 7.89 18.22
C ALA A 122 -12.77 8.66 18.85
N SER A 123 -14.00 8.27 18.50
CA SER A 123 -15.19 8.96 18.99
C SER A 123 -15.22 8.81 20.52
N ASP A 124 -15.28 9.95 21.21
CA ASP A 124 -15.42 10.09 22.67
C ASP A 124 -16.66 9.36 23.21
#